data_AF-A0AAE2C3W0-F1
#
_entry.id   AF-A0AAE2C3W0-F1
#
_cell.length_a   1.000
_cell.length_b   1.000
_cell.length_c   1.000
_cell.angle_alpha   90.00
_cell.angle_beta   90.00
_cell.angle_gamma   90.00
#
_symmetry.space_group_name_H-M   'P 1'
#
loop_
_entity.id
_entity.type
_entity.pdbx_description
1 polymer ?
#
loop_
_entity_poly.entity_id
_entity_poly.type
_entity_poly.pdbx_seq_one_letter_code
_entity_poly.pdbx_strand_id
1 'polypeptide(L)'
;MAAAIFSHFRYYERRMVAFFSNTCSIHFLGALLSLLLLLRHANAAASASSKLPFREAPAFRNGKTCFSSSENTTIHIAMTLDANYLRGTMAAVLSILQHSTCPENVVFHFLWARQEPEVFSSIRSTFPYLNFKVYHFDITRVRGLISKSIRQALDQPLNYARIYLADILPQEVRRLIYLDSDLVMVDDVAKLWEVDLKEKVLAAPEYCHANLTNYFTDAFWSDPELSRTFEGRKPCYFNTG
;
A
#
# COMPACT_ATOMS: atom_id res chain seq x y z
N MET A 1 20.53 -1.60 -5.53
CA MET A 1 20.03 -1.21 -4.20
C MET A 1 18.67 -1.86 -4.05
N ALA A 2 18.59 -2.97 -3.32
CA ALA A 2 17.35 -3.71 -3.10
C ALA A 2 17.00 -3.57 -1.62
N ALA A 3 15.82 -3.03 -1.33
CA ALA A 3 15.29 -3.00 0.03
C ALA A 3 14.35 -4.19 0.22
N ALA A 4 14.67 -5.04 1.19
CA ALA A 4 13.81 -6.09 1.70
C ALA A 4 13.78 -5.95 3.22
N ILE A 5 12.59 -5.91 3.84
CA ILE A 5 12.42 -6.09 5.28
C ILE A 5 11.19 -6.97 5.51
N PHE A 6 11.41 -8.16 6.08
CA PHE A 6 10.38 -9.02 6.65
C PHE A 6 10.20 -8.67 8.14
N SER A 7 8.97 -8.70 8.65
CA SER A 7 8.72 -8.81 10.09
C SER A 7 7.81 -10.02 10.38
N HIS A 8 8.20 -10.77 11.40
CA HIS A 8 7.59 -12.00 11.88
C HIS A 8 6.88 -11.66 13.20
N PHE A 9 5.60 -12.00 13.37
CA PHE A 9 4.93 -11.93 14.66
C PHE A 9 4.12 -13.21 14.91
N ARG A 10 4.52 -13.97 15.94
CA ARG A 10 3.77 -15.10 16.50
C ARG A 10 2.73 -14.55 17.48
N TYR A 11 1.51 -15.08 17.44
CA TYR A 11 0.53 -14.94 18.52
C TYR A 11 0.31 -16.29 19.21
N TYR A 12 0.41 -16.29 20.53
CA TYR A 12 0.06 -17.38 21.45
C TYR A 12 -1.41 -17.22 21.87
N GLU A 13 -2.24 -18.25 21.73
CA GLU A 13 -3.55 -18.33 22.39
C GLU A 13 -3.40 -18.97 23.79
N ARG A 14 -3.97 -18.33 24.83
CA ARG A 14 -4.32 -19.00 26.09
C ARG A 14 -5.84 -18.99 26.24
N ARG A 15 -6.43 -20.18 26.32
CA ARG A 15 -7.81 -20.42 26.76
C ARG A 15 -7.93 -20.10 28.25
N MET A 16 -9.01 -19.44 28.65
CA MET A 16 -9.46 -19.38 30.04
C MET A 16 -10.92 -19.82 30.09
N VAL A 17 -11.19 -20.90 30.81
CA VAL A 17 -12.53 -21.42 31.11
C VAL A 17 -12.96 -20.82 32.44
N ALA A 18 -14.17 -20.28 32.52
CA ALA A 18 -14.79 -19.88 33.77
C ALA A 18 -16.16 -20.55 33.92
N PHE A 19 -16.31 -21.35 34.97
CA PHE A 19 -17.59 -21.84 35.48
C PHE A 19 -18.19 -20.77 36.41
N PHE A 20 -19.49 -20.52 36.32
CA PHE A 20 -20.22 -19.77 37.34
C PHE A 20 -21.49 -20.51 37.77
N SER A 21 -21.62 -20.65 39.09
CA SER A 21 -22.74 -21.22 39.84
C SER A 21 -23.78 -20.14 40.16
N ASN A 22 -25.06 -20.53 40.15
CA ASN A 22 -26.22 -19.66 40.35
C ASN A 22 -26.50 -19.40 41.83
N THR A 23 -26.38 -18.14 42.27
CA THR A 23 -27.33 -17.45 43.19
C THR A 23 -26.79 -16.05 43.56
N CYS A 24 -27.25 -14.96 42.91
CA CYS A 24 -27.33 -13.59 43.48
C CYS A 24 -27.90 -12.58 42.43
N SER A 25 -29.18 -12.66 42.07
CA SER A 25 -29.71 -12.02 40.85
C SER A 25 -30.12 -10.53 40.92
N ILE A 26 -29.80 -9.75 41.96
CA ILE A 26 -30.27 -8.34 42.01
C ILE A 26 -29.13 -7.32 42.19
N HIS A 27 -28.11 -7.62 42.99
CA HIS A 27 -26.91 -6.77 43.07
C HIS A 27 -26.01 -6.89 41.83
N PHE A 28 -26.07 -8.05 41.13
CA PHE A 28 -25.32 -8.27 39.89
C PHE A 28 -25.81 -7.40 38.74
N LEU A 29 -27.11 -7.13 38.63
CA LEU A 29 -27.66 -6.31 37.55
C LEU A 29 -27.21 -4.85 37.66
N GLY A 30 -27.14 -4.30 38.87
CA GLY A 30 -26.64 -2.94 39.09
C GLY A 30 -25.14 -2.81 38.77
N ALA A 31 -24.33 -3.77 39.23
CA ALA A 31 -22.90 -3.82 38.93
C ALA A 31 -22.63 -4.06 37.43
N LEU A 32 -23.42 -4.91 36.77
CA LEU A 32 -23.33 -5.18 35.33
C LEU A 32 -23.74 -3.96 34.51
N LEU A 33 -24.78 -3.22 34.90
CA LEU A 33 -25.19 -2.00 34.20
C LEU A 33 -24.15 -0.88 34.35
N SER A 34 -23.57 -0.71 35.55
CA SER A 34 -22.45 0.22 35.78
C SER A 34 -21.19 -0.21 35.02
N LEU A 35 -20.88 -1.51 34.97
CA LEU A 35 -19.76 -2.04 34.18
C LEU A 35 -20.00 -1.87 32.67
N LEU A 36 -21.23 -2.07 32.19
CA LEU A 36 -21.62 -1.82 30.80
C LEU A 36 -21.56 -0.33 30.46
N LEU A 37 -21.93 0.56 31.39
CA LEU A 37 -21.79 2.01 31.24
C LEU A 37 -20.32 2.43 31.24
N LEU A 38 -19.49 1.85 32.10
CA LEU A 38 -18.04 2.06 32.13
C LEU A 38 -17.36 1.50 30.88
N LEU A 39 -17.77 0.32 30.38
CA LEU A 39 -17.30 -0.25 29.11
C LEU A 39 -17.75 0.60 27.91
N ARG A 40 -18.94 1.20 27.94
CA ARG A 40 -19.39 2.17 26.93
C ARG A 40 -18.57 3.46 26.97
N HIS A 41 -18.25 3.99 28.14
CA HIS A 41 -17.39 5.17 28.28
C HIS A 41 -15.92 4.86 27.93
N ALA A 42 -15.42 3.67 28.27
CA ALA A 42 -14.09 3.20 27.87
C ALA A 42 -14.01 3.00 26.34
N ASN A 43 -15.06 2.48 25.70
CA ASN A 43 -15.13 2.38 24.23
C ASN A 43 -15.29 3.74 23.54
N ALA A 44 -15.98 4.70 24.17
CA ALA A 44 -16.05 6.08 23.66
C ALA A 44 -14.70 6.82 23.78
N ALA A 45 -13.94 6.57 24.85
CA ALA A 45 -12.58 7.10 25.04
C ALA A 45 -11.53 6.37 24.17
N ALA A 46 -11.73 5.07 23.87
CA ALA A 46 -10.91 4.31 22.93
C ALA A 46 -11.22 4.60 21.44
N SER A 47 -12.28 5.38 21.18
CA SER A 47 -12.60 5.96 19.87
C SER A 47 -11.92 7.33 19.64
N ALA A 48 -10.91 7.68 20.43
CA ALA A 48 -9.89 8.60 19.94
C ALA A 48 -9.08 7.84 18.89
N SER A 49 -9.56 7.87 17.63
CA SER A 49 -8.77 7.49 16.46
C SER A 49 -7.37 8.03 16.69
N SER A 50 -6.39 7.15 16.74
CA SER A 50 -4.99 7.52 16.81
C SER A 50 -4.68 8.30 15.54
N LYS A 51 -4.96 9.61 15.55
CA LYS A 51 -4.49 10.55 14.54
C LYS A 51 -3.00 10.32 14.47
N LEU A 52 -2.54 9.61 13.46
CA LEU A 52 -1.12 9.49 13.20
C LEU A 52 -0.64 10.94 12.99
N PRO A 53 0.14 11.52 13.92
CA PRO A 53 0.46 12.94 13.83
C PRO A 53 1.66 13.05 12.90
N PHE A 54 1.40 12.99 11.59
CA PHE A 54 2.39 13.32 10.60
C PHE A 54 2.68 14.83 10.70
N ARG A 55 3.96 15.18 10.65
CA ARG A 55 4.39 16.59 10.63
C ARG A 55 4.31 17.09 9.21
N GLU A 56 3.93 18.36 9.04
CA GLU A 56 3.98 19.03 7.75
C GLU A 56 5.39 18.93 7.16
N ALA A 57 5.47 18.51 5.90
CA ALA A 57 6.70 18.41 5.14
C ALA A 57 7.11 19.79 4.59
N PRO A 58 8.43 20.02 4.37
CA PRO A 58 8.89 21.24 3.70
C PRO A 58 8.26 21.43 2.33
N ALA A 59 8.20 22.67 1.87
CA ALA A 59 7.84 22.96 0.48
C ALA A 59 9.00 22.57 -0.45
N PHE A 60 8.79 21.54 -1.27
CA PHE A 60 9.73 21.14 -2.32
C PHE A 60 9.45 21.94 -3.59
N ARG A 61 10.49 22.52 -4.19
CA ARG A 61 10.41 23.43 -5.34
C ARG A 61 11.25 22.94 -6.49
N ASN A 62 10.84 23.26 -7.71
CA ASN A 62 11.58 22.95 -8.92
C ASN A 62 13.00 23.56 -8.88
N GLY A 63 13.98 22.75 -9.25
CA GLY A 63 15.34 23.19 -9.50
C GLY A 63 15.45 24.11 -10.72
N LYS A 64 16.60 24.78 -10.87
CA LYS A 64 16.86 25.73 -11.97
C LYS A 64 16.74 25.09 -13.36
N THR A 65 17.02 23.80 -13.47
CA THR A 65 17.03 23.04 -14.73
C THR A 65 15.63 22.67 -15.23
N CYS A 66 14.58 22.79 -14.39
CA CYS A 66 13.22 22.40 -14.73
C CYS A 66 12.55 23.28 -15.81
N PHE A 67 13.07 24.49 -16.02
CA PHE A 67 12.53 25.46 -17.00
C PHE A 67 13.22 25.38 -18.38
N SER A 68 14.24 24.53 -18.53
CA SER A 68 15.08 24.49 -19.73
C SER A 68 14.51 23.58 -20.83
N SER A 69 13.60 22.67 -20.52
CA SER A 69 12.90 21.86 -21.51
C SER A 69 11.61 22.57 -21.89
N SER A 70 11.45 22.91 -23.17
CA SER A 70 10.23 23.50 -23.77
C SER A 70 8.99 22.62 -23.67
N GLU A 71 9.09 21.47 -23.01
CA GLU A 71 8.02 20.55 -22.69
C GLU A 71 7.89 20.56 -21.15
N ASN A 72 6.79 21.13 -20.62
CA ASN A 72 6.38 20.93 -19.23
C ASN A 72 5.97 19.47 -19.05
N THR A 73 6.95 18.57 -18.92
CA THR A 73 6.69 17.13 -18.77
C THR A 73 6.20 16.84 -17.35
N THR A 74 4.90 16.57 -17.23
CA THR A 74 4.29 16.09 -15.99
C THR A 74 4.63 14.63 -15.78
N ILE A 75 5.16 14.27 -14.61
CA ILE A 75 5.42 12.89 -14.20
C ILE A 75 4.22 12.38 -13.41
N HIS A 76 3.51 11.40 -13.96
CA HIS A 76 2.37 10.78 -13.30
C HIS A 76 2.83 9.56 -12.48
N ILE A 77 2.51 9.55 -11.19
CA ILE A 77 2.79 8.44 -10.27
C ILE A 77 1.46 7.91 -9.75
N ALA A 78 1.22 6.60 -9.83
CA ALA A 78 0.07 5.96 -9.19
C ALA A 78 0.51 5.08 -8.03
N MET A 79 -0.28 5.10 -6.97
CA MET A 79 -0.06 4.31 -5.76
C MET A 79 -1.39 3.86 -5.20
N THR A 80 -1.42 2.70 -4.54
CA THR A 80 -2.56 2.33 -3.70
C THR A 80 -2.52 3.10 -2.38
N LEU A 81 -3.69 3.34 -1.80
CA LEU A 81 -3.86 4.11 -0.58
C LEU A 81 -4.92 3.47 0.32
N ASP A 82 -4.49 3.04 1.50
CA ASP A 82 -5.34 2.61 2.61
C ASP A 82 -4.68 2.90 3.96
N ALA A 83 -5.47 2.88 5.03
CA ALA A 83 -4.99 3.23 6.37
C ALA A 83 -3.84 2.34 6.89
N ASN A 84 -3.77 1.07 6.51
CA ASN A 84 -2.75 0.15 7.03
C ASN A 84 -1.36 0.49 6.49
N TYR A 85 -1.29 1.02 5.27
CA TYR A 85 -0.04 1.36 4.58
C TYR A 85 0.26 2.85 4.56
N LEU A 86 -0.57 3.69 5.19
CA LEU A 86 -0.43 5.14 5.19
C LEU A 86 0.97 5.62 5.59
N ARG A 87 1.60 5.00 6.59
CA ARG A 87 2.97 5.37 7.00
C ARG A 87 3.99 5.15 5.88
N GLY A 88 3.86 4.04 5.15
CA GLY A 88 4.68 3.74 3.99
C GLY A 88 4.44 4.75 2.89
N THR A 89 3.18 5.01 2.53
CA THR A 89 2.81 6.00 1.52
C THR A 89 3.40 7.39 1.84
N MET A 90 3.34 7.82 3.11
CA MET A 90 3.92 9.09 3.54
C MET A 90 5.44 9.12 3.35
N ALA A 91 6.14 8.04 3.71
CA ALA A 91 7.58 7.93 3.52
C ALA A 91 7.96 7.92 2.03
N ALA A 92 7.22 7.17 1.20
CA ALA A 92 7.42 7.10 -0.23
C ALA A 92 7.23 8.48 -0.88
N VAL A 93 6.09 9.15 -0.64
CA VAL A 93 5.81 10.50 -1.16
C VAL A 93 6.89 11.48 -0.75
N LEU A 94 7.26 11.52 0.54
CA LEU A 94 8.32 12.41 1.03
C LEU A 94 9.65 12.15 0.30
N SER A 95 10.04 10.88 0.19
CA SER A 95 11.31 10.50 -0.45
C SER A 95 11.34 10.84 -1.93
N ILE A 96 10.22 10.67 -2.65
CA ILE A 96 10.09 11.06 -4.07
C ILE A 96 10.26 12.58 -4.20
N LEU A 97 9.53 13.37 -3.42
CA LEU A 97 9.62 14.84 -3.47
C LEU A 97 11.03 15.33 -3.12
N GLN A 98 11.67 14.72 -2.12
CA GLN A 98 13.00 15.10 -1.65
C GLN A 98 14.11 14.83 -2.67
N HIS A 99 13.99 13.78 -3.48
CA HIS A 99 15.02 13.37 -4.44
C HIS A 99 14.71 13.76 -5.89
N SER A 100 13.53 14.31 -6.17
CA SER A 100 13.17 14.81 -7.50
C SER A 100 13.82 16.16 -7.79
N THR A 101 14.40 16.34 -8.98
CA THR A 101 14.89 17.66 -9.43
C THR A 101 13.74 18.65 -9.64
N CYS A 102 12.59 18.15 -10.11
CA CYS A 102 11.41 18.94 -10.45
C CYS A 102 10.15 18.44 -9.73
N PRO A 103 10.09 18.51 -8.39
CA PRO A 103 9.00 17.93 -7.59
C PRO A 103 7.63 18.56 -7.87
N GLU A 104 7.57 19.80 -8.34
CA GLU A 104 6.29 20.46 -8.68
C GLU A 104 5.68 19.94 -9.99
N ASN A 105 6.46 19.20 -10.79
CA ASN A 105 5.99 18.55 -12.02
C ASN A 105 5.46 17.13 -11.77
N VAL A 106 5.49 16.64 -10.53
CA VAL A 106 5.03 15.30 -10.16
C VAL A 106 3.57 15.35 -9.72
N VAL A 107 2.74 14.45 -10.28
CA VAL A 107 1.32 14.30 -9.92
C VAL A 107 1.06 12.91 -9.40
N PHE A 108 0.50 12.83 -8.20
CA PHE A 108 0.15 11.56 -7.56
C PHE A 108 -1.30 11.17 -7.83
N HIS A 109 -1.53 9.92 -8.20
CA HIS A 109 -2.82 9.31 -8.43
C HIS A 109 -3.01 8.18 -7.41
N PHE A 110 -3.72 8.46 -6.33
CA PHE A 110 -3.99 7.47 -5.30
C PHE A 110 -5.22 6.63 -5.64
N LEU A 111 -5.11 5.31 -5.53
CA LEU A 111 -6.22 4.36 -5.66
C LEU A 111 -6.64 3.88 -4.28
N TRP A 112 -7.92 3.99 -3.94
CA TRP A 112 -8.46 3.46 -2.68
C TRP A 112 -9.64 2.51 -2.91
N ALA A 113 -9.83 1.54 -2.02
CA ALA A 113 -11.00 0.65 -2.05
C ALA A 113 -12.18 1.19 -1.22
N ARG A 114 -11.90 2.13 -0.33
CA ARG A 114 -12.87 2.75 0.57
C ARG A 114 -12.47 4.20 0.79
N GLN A 115 -13.47 5.08 0.86
CA GLN A 115 -13.23 6.46 1.26
C GLN A 115 -12.89 6.51 2.75
N GLU A 116 -11.69 7.01 3.06
CA GLU A 116 -11.20 7.18 4.41
C GLU A 116 -10.80 8.65 4.62
N PRO A 117 -11.71 9.51 5.11
CA PRO A 117 -11.46 10.96 5.22
C PRO A 117 -10.23 11.30 6.07
N GLU A 118 -9.93 10.48 7.08
CA GLU A 118 -8.76 10.66 7.95
C GLU A 118 -7.45 10.45 7.18
N VAL A 119 -7.41 9.47 6.26
CA VAL A 119 -6.25 9.20 5.39
C VAL A 119 -6.04 10.37 4.43
N PHE A 120 -7.10 10.83 3.77
CA PHE A 120 -7.06 12.00 2.88
C PHE A 120 -6.59 13.26 3.60
N SER A 121 -7.17 13.54 4.77
CA SER A 121 -6.82 14.69 5.61
C SER A 121 -5.36 14.63 6.05
N SER A 122 -4.87 13.44 6.42
CA SER A 122 -3.47 13.23 6.79
C SER A 122 -2.51 13.57 5.66
N ILE A 123 -2.78 13.11 4.42
CA ILE A 123 -1.92 13.44 3.26
C ILE A 123 -1.94 14.94 3.03
N ARG A 124 -3.13 15.56 3.05
CA ARG A 124 -3.29 16.99 2.77
C ARG A 124 -2.61 17.89 3.80
N SER A 125 -2.67 17.53 5.09
CA SER A 125 -1.99 18.27 6.15
C SER A 125 -0.48 18.04 6.16
N THR A 126 -0.03 16.84 5.78
CA THR A 126 1.40 16.51 5.71
C THR A 126 2.06 17.16 4.49
N PHE A 127 1.39 17.16 3.34
CA PHE A 127 1.92 17.69 2.08
C PHE A 127 0.96 18.72 1.47
N PRO A 128 0.91 19.95 2.00
CA PRO A 128 -0.07 20.95 1.58
C PRO A 128 0.09 21.40 0.11
N TYR A 129 1.30 21.27 -0.43
CA TYR A 129 1.64 21.64 -1.81
C TYR A 129 1.59 20.45 -2.79
N LEU A 130 1.24 19.25 -2.32
CA LEU A 130 1.19 18.06 -3.16
C LEU A 130 0.09 18.17 -4.20
N ASN A 131 0.45 17.97 -5.47
CA ASN A 131 -0.52 17.77 -6.53
C ASN A 131 -0.94 16.29 -6.55
N PHE A 132 -2.12 16.00 -6.04
CA PHE A 132 -2.64 14.64 -6.04
C PHE A 132 -4.14 14.56 -6.35
N LYS A 133 -4.54 13.42 -6.89
CA LYS A 133 -5.93 13.01 -7.13
C LYS A 133 -6.17 11.65 -6.50
N VAL A 134 -7.41 11.36 -6.14
CA VAL A 134 -7.81 10.09 -5.55
C VAL A 134 -8.92 9.45 -6.37
N TYR A 135 -8.82 8.15 -6.61
CA TYR A 135 -9.72 7.38 -7.47
C TYR A 135 -10.23 6.14 -6.74
N HIS A 136 -11.53 5.90 -6.84
CA HIS A 136 -12.17 4.73 -6.28
C HIS A 136 -11.93 3.49 -7.14
N PHE A 137 -11.38 2.44 -6.53
CA PHE A 137 -11.27 1.12 -7.14
C PHE A 137 -12.46 0.26 -6.71
N ASP A 138 -13.27 -0.15 -7.70
CA ASP A 138 -14.36 -1.08 -7.48
C ASP A 138 -13.85 -2.51 -7.24
N ILE A 139 -13.79 -2.89 -5.96
CA ILE A 139 -13.32 -4.19 -5.51
C ILE A 139 -14.18 -5.36 -5.99
N THR A 140 -15.42 -5.13 -6.43
CA THR A 140 -16.29 -6.21 -6.91
C THR A 140 -15.76 -6.84 -8.19
N ARG A 141 -14.99 -6.08 -8.99
CA ARG A 141 -14.33 -6.55 -10.22
C ARG A 141 -13.39 -7.73 -10.01
N VAL A 142 -12.76 -7.82 -8.84
CA VAL A 142 -11.71 -8.81 -8.56
C VAL A 142 -12.09 -9.78 -7.44
N ARG A 143 -13.04 -9.42 -6.56
CA ARG A 143 -13.37 -10.22 -5.37
C ARG A 143 -13.70 -11.69 -5.69
N GLY A 144 -14.37 -11.96 -6.81
CA GLY A 144 -14.71 -13.32 -7.25
C GLY A 144 -13.58 -14.06 -8.00
N LEU A 145 -12.50 -13.37 -8.34
CA LEU A 145 -11.37 -13.90 -9.11
C LEU A 145 -10.16 -14.24 -8.21
N ILE A 146 -10.15 -13.71 -6.99
CA ILE A 146 -9.06 -13.93 -6.03
C ILE A 146 -9.23 -15.32 -5.41
N SER A 147 -8.32 -16.22 -5.78
CA SER A 147 -8.15 -17.49 -5.06
C SER A 147 -7.44 -17.23 -3.74
N LYS A 148 -7.87 -17.90 -2.67
CA LYS A 148 -7.28 -17.72 -1.33
C LYS A 148 -5.79 -18.00 -1.37
N SER A 149 -4.99 -17.00 -1.00
CA SER A 149 -3.55 -17.13 -0.86
C SER A 149 -3.19 -17.70 0.52
N ILE A 150 -1.99 -18.28 0.61
CA ILE A 150 -1.38 -18.67 1.88
C ILE A 150 -1.18 -17.45 2.80
N ARG A 151 -1.06 -16.25 2.22
CA ARG A 151 -1.00 -14.98 2.95
C ARG A 151 -2.29 -14.19 2.74
N GLN A 152 -3.12 -14.06 3.77
CA GLN A 152 -4.38 -13.29 3.73
C GLN A 152 -4.21 -11.83 3.26
N ALA A 153 -3.04 -11.23 3.46
CA ALA A 153 -2.72 -9.89 2.96
C ALA A 153 -2.67 -9.81 1.42
N LEU A 154 -2.42 -10.93 0.73
CA LEU A 154 -2.43 -11.01 -0.74
C LEU A 154 -3.85 -11.13 -1.31
N ASP A 155 -4.83 -11.45 -0.47
CA ASP A 155 -6.24 -11.52 -0.86
C ASP A 155 -6.91 -10.13 -0.89
N GLN A 156 -6.18 -9.05 -0.57
CA GLN A 156 -6.72 -7.70 -0.58
C GLN A 156 -7.01 -7.26 -2.01
N PRO A 157 -8.28 -6.93 -2.36
CA PRO A 157 -8.65 -6.49 -3.70
C PRO A 157 -7.82 -5.32 -4.23
N LEU A 158 -7.39 -4.42 -3.33
CA LEU A 158 -6.63 -3.23 -3.69
C LEU A 158 -5.27 -3.55 -4.35
N ASN A 159 -4.68 -4.71 -4.06
CA ASN A 159 -3.44 -5.17 -4.70
C ASN A 159 -3.59 -5.30 -6.23
N TYR A 160 -4.80 -5.60 -6.70
CA TYR A 160 -5.12 -5.80 -8.12
C TYR A 160 -5.49 -4.50 -8.84
N ALA A 161 -5.64 -3.38 -8.12
CA ALA A 161 -6.05 -2.10 -8.72
C ALA A 161 -5.06 -1.62 -9.80
N ARG A 162 -3.77 -1.98 -9.67
CA ARG A 162 -2.72 -1.69 -10.66
C ARG A 162 -3.02 -2.21 -12.07
N ILE A 163 -3.77 -3.32 -12.17
CA ILE A 163 -4.14 -3.92 -13.47
C ILE A 163 -5.16 -3.03 -14.21
N TYR A 164 -5.96 -2.27 -13.48
CA TYR A 164 -7.06 -1.46 -14.01
C TYR A 164 -6.72 0.03 -14.16
N LEU A 165 -5.44 0.40 -14.08
CA LEU A 165 -5.00 1.80 -14.14
C LEU A 165 -5.50 2.53 -15.40
N ALA A 166 -5.46 1.85 -16.56
CA ALA A 166 -5.94 2.41 -17.83
C ALA A 166 -7.45 2.70 -17.83
N ASP A 167 -8.25 1.94 -17.07
CA ASP A 167 -9.69 2.15 -16.96
C ASP A 167 -10.05 3.23 -15.92
N ILE A 168 -9.21 3.38 -14.89
CA ILE A 168 -9.49 4.23 -13.73
C ILE A 168 -9.01 5.66 -13.97
N LEU A 169 -7.86 5.83 -14.62
CA LEU A 169 -7.25 7.14 -14.81
C LEU A 169 -7.86 7.89 -16.01
N PRO A 170 -7.82 9.24 -15.99
CA PRO A 170 -8.27 10.04 -17.13
C PRO A 170 -7.48 9.73 -18.41
N GLN A 171 -8.14 9.80 -19.57
CA GLN A 171 -7.55 9.46 -20.87
C GLN A 171 -6.36 10.36 -21.26
N GLU A 172 -6.23 11.52 -20.63
CA GLU A 172 -5.10 12.43 -20.82
C GLU A 172 -3.80 11.87 -20.20
N VAL A 173 -3.89 10.93 -19.25
CA VAL A 173 -2.73 10.26 -18.65
C VAL A 173 -2.24 9.16 -19.57
N ARG A 174 -1.31 9.52 -20.48
CA ARG A 174 -0.76 8.59 -21.48
C ARG A 174 0.42 7.75 -20.99
N ARG A 175 1.07 8.17 -19.91
CA ARG A 175 2.23 7.49 -19.31
C ARG A 175 2.16 7.65 -17.80
N LEU A 176 2.69 6.66 -17.09
CA LEU A 176 2.51 6.49 -15.65
C LEU A 176 3.63 5.62 -15.07
N ILE A 177 4.08 5.95 -13.86
CA ILE A 177 4.88 5.06 -13.01
C ILE A 177 3.98 4.55 -11.88
N TYR A 178 3.82 3.23 -11.76
CA TYR A 178 3.20 2.64 -10.58
C TYR A 178 4.26 2.35 -9.51
N LEU A 179 3.95 2.68 -8.26
CA LEU A 179 4.83 2.47 -7.11
C LEU A 179 4.03 1.90 -5.92
N ASP A 180 4.55 0.85 -5.29
CA ASP A 180 3.98 0.34 -4.04
C ASP A 180 4.23 1.32 -2.87
N SER A 181 3.40 1.19 -1.82
CA SER A 181 3.46 2.06 -0.64
C SER A 181 4.64 1.79 0.29
N ASP A 182 5.41 0.72 0.09
CA ASP A 182 6.47 0.26 1.00
C ASP A 182 7.90 0.48 0.47
N LEU A 183 8.08 1.51 -0.35
CA LEU A 183 9.40 1.90 -0.88
C LEU A 183 9.92 3.22 -0.31
N VAL A 184 11.23 3.43 -0.52
CA VAL A 184 11.90 4.72 -0.31
C VAL A 184 12.69 5.02 -1.58
N MET A 185 12.38 6.16 -2.21
CA MET A 185 13.09 6.65 -3.38
C MET A 185 14.37 7.38 -2.94
N VAL A 186 15.49 7.02 -3.57
CA VAL A 186 16.83 7.54 -3.22
C VAL A 186 17.52 8.27 -4.39
N ASP A 187 16.81 8.40 -5.51
CA ASP A 187 17.30 9.05 -6.73
C ASP A 187 16.12 9.70 -7.48
N ASP A 188 16.42 10.47 -8.51
CA ASP A 188 15.41 11.24 -9.25
C ASP A 188 14.43 10.33 -10.00
N VAL A 189 13.13 10.51 -9.75
CA VAL A 189 12.04 9.77 -10.42
C VAL A 189 12.01 10.00 -11.94
N ALA A 190 12.54 11.14 -12.42
CA ALA A 190 12.66 11.43 -13.84
C ALA A 190 13.45 10.35 -14.58
N LYS A 191 14.44 9.73 -13.93
CA LYS A 191 15.22 8.62 -14.51
C LYS A 191 14.36 7.40 -14.84
N LEU A 192 13.33 7.12 -14.04
CA LEU A 192 12.36 6.06 -14.33
C LEU A 192 11.41 6.48 -15.44
N TRP A 193 10.98 7.75 -15.44
CA TRP A 193 10.08 8.31 -16.43
C TRP A 193 10.65 8.30 -17.86
N GLU A 194 11.94 8.59 -17.97
CA GLU A 194 12.69 8.70 -19.23
C GLU A 194 13.08 7.36 -19.84
N VAL A 195 12.84 6.24 -19.14
CA VAL A 195 13.13 4.90 -19.68
C VAL A 195 12.37 4.70 -20.99
N ASP A 196 13.12 4.44 -22.07
CA ASP A 196 12.56 4.10 -23.37
C ASP A 196 11.90 2.70 -23.33
N LEU A 197 10.58 2.68 -23.45
CA LEU A 197 9.78 1.45 -23.48
C LEU A 197 9.80 0.80 -24.87
N LYS A 198 10.32 1.47 -25.91
CA LYS A 198 10.22 1.06 -27.31
C LYS A 198 8.74 0.79 -27.64
N GLU A 199 8.46 -0.32 -28.32
CA GLU A 199 7.11 -0.76 -28.68
C GLU A 199 6.38 -1.53 -27.54
N LYS A 200 6.84 -1.41 -26.28
CA LYS A 200 6.24 -2.11 -25.13
C LYS A 200 5.33 -1.18 -24.34
N VAL A 201 4.23 -1.75 -23.85
CA VAL A 201 3.23 -1.02 -23.03
C VAL A 201 3.62 -0.89 -21.55
N LEU A 202 4.59 -1.70 -21.10
CA LEU A 202 4.99 -1.78 -19.69
C LEU A 202 6.45 -2.23 -19.59
N ALA A 203 7.16 -1.68 -18.61
CA ALA A 203 8.45 -2.17 -18.13
C ALA A 203 8.39 -2.42 -16.62
N ALA A 204 9.21 -3.37 -16.14
CA ALA A 204 9.33 -3.70 -14.74
C ALA A 204 10.77 -4.14 -14.44
N PRO A 205 11.28 -3.87 -13.23
CA PRO A 205 12.60 -4.34 -12.81
C PRO A 205 12.65 -5.86 -12.71
N GLU A 206 13.66 -6.48 -13.34
CA GLU A 206 13.93 -7.91 -13.23
C GLU A 206 14.77 -8.22 -11.98
N TYR A 207 14.40 -9.26 -11.24
CA TYR A 207 15.16 -9.77 -10.11
C TYR A 207 15.46 -11.27 -10.27
N CYS A 208 16.74 -11.59 -10.42
CA CYS A 208 17.26 -12.95 -10.66
C CYS A 208 17.99 -13.55 -9.45
N HIS A 209 18.01 -12.85 -8.31
CA HIS A 209 18.73 -13.26 -7.10
C HIS A 209 17.81 -13.82 -6.01
N ALA A 210 16.57 -14.16 -6.36
CA ALA A 210 15.61 -14.73 -5.43
C ALA A 210 15.86 -16.22 -5.24
N ASN A 211 15.87 -16.68 -3.98
CA ASN A 211 15.77 -18.11 -3.71
C ASN A 211 14.29 -18.53 -3.79
N LEU A 212 13.85 -18.93 -4.98
CA LEU A 212 12.45 -19.27 -5.24
C LEU A 212 11.93 -20.45 -4.42
N THR A 213 12.82 -21.32 -3.91
CA THR A 213 12.42 -22.38 -2.99
C THR A 213 11.68 -21.83 -1.77
N ASN A 214 12.01 -20.61 -1.33
CA ASN A 214 11.37 -19.94 -0.19
C ASN A 214 10.06 -19.21 -0.55
N TYR A 215 9.71 -19.08 -1.82
CA TYR A 215 8.52 -18.36 -2.29
C TYR A 215 7.31 -19.28 -2.46
N PHE A 216 7.56 -20.57 -2.65
CA PHE A 216 6.53 -21.59 -2.85
C PHE A 216 6.52 -22.58 -1.68
N THR A 217 5.38 -23.22 -1.45
CA THR A 217 5.21 -24.20 -0.38
C THR A 217 5.79 -25.56 -0.75
N ASP A 218 6.00 -26.41 0.25
CA ASP A 218 6.36 -27.82 0.01
C ASP A 218 5.35 -28.52 -0.90
N ALA A 219 4.06 -28.18 -0.78
CA ALA A 219 3.01 -28.71 -1.66
C ALA A 219 3.16 -28.30 -3.14
N PHE A 220 3.68 -27.11 -3.40
CA PHE A 220 4.02 -26.70 -4.78
C PHE A 220 5.21 -27.49 -5.30
N TRP A 221 6.26 -27.66 -4.48
CA TRP A 221 7.48 -28.35 -4.90
C TRP A 221 7.30 -29.86 -5.04
N SER A 222 6.36 -30.47 -4.30
CA SER A 222 6.03 -31.88 -4.42
C SER A 222 5.12 -32.22 -5.60
N ASP A 223 4.50 -31.22 -6.23
CA ASP A 223 3.67 -31.38 -7.42
C ASP A 223 4.56 -31.42 -8.69
N PRO A 224 4.61 -32.54 -9.43
CA PRO A 224 5.45 -32.67 -10.62
C PRO A 224 5.00 -31.83 -11.82
N GLU A 225 3.75 -31.38 -11.88
CA GLU A 225 3.29 -30.48 -12.94
C GLU A 225 3.69 -29.04 -12.66
N LEU A 226 3.55 -28.59 -11.41
CA LEU A 226 3.88 -27.22 -11.02
C LEU A 226 5.40 -26.99 -10.99
N SER A 227 6.15 -27.87 -10.33
CA SER A 227 7.60 -27.75 -10.15
C SER A 227 8.38 -27.83 -11.47
N ARG A 228 7.86 -28.52 -12.49
CA ARG A 228 8.45 -28.61 -13.85
C ARG A 228 8.64 -27.24 -14.49
N THR A 229 7.88 -26.22 -14.07
CA THR A 229 8.07 -24.83 -14.51
C THR A 229 9.50 -24.32 -14.32
N PHE A 230 10.23 -24.87 -13.34
CA PHE A 230 11.60 -24.49 -12.99
C PHE A 230 12.68 -25.41 -13.59
N GLU A 231 12.31 -26.53 -14.23
CA GLU A 231 13.26 -27.51 -14.73
C GLU A 231 14.14 -26.93 -15.85
N GLY A 232 15.46 -27.01 -15.70
CA GLY A 232 16.43 -26.50 -16.67
C GLY A 232 16.48 -24.96 -16.79
N ARG A 233 15.82 -24.22 -15.90
CA ARG A 233 15.75 -22.75 -15.95
C ARG A 233 16.58 -22.11 -14.84
N LYS A 234 17.10 -20.91 -15.12
CA LYS A 234 17.56 -19.97 -14.09
C LYS A 234 16.45 -18.94 -13.89
N PRO A 235 15.56 -19.13 -12.91
CA PRO A 235 14.36 -18.33 -12.86
C PRO A 235 14.63 -16.92 -12.33
N CYS A 236 13.99 -15.96 -12.98
CA CYS A 236 13.91 -14.56 -12.57
C CYS A 236 12.44 -14.16 -12.50
N TYR A 237 12.13 -13.09 -11.78
CA TYR A 237 10.80 -12.50 -11.81
C TYR A 237 10.88 -10.99 -11.98
N PHE A 238 9.83 -10.41 -12.54
CA PHE A 238 9.67 -8.96 -12.58
C PHE A 238 9.03 -8.50 -11.28
N ASN A 239 9.71 -7.64 -10.54
CA ASN A 239 9.12 -7.02 -9.36
C ASN A 239 8.09 -5.97 -9.83
N THR A 240 6.87 -6.07 -9.29
CA THR A 240 5.71 -5.28 -9.70
C THR A 240 5.37 -4.16 -8.72
N GLY A 241 6.18 -3.98 -7.67
CA GLY A 241 6.08 -2.92 -6.66
C GLY A 241 7.08 -1.81 -6.82
#